data_AF-J7FWF9-F1
#
_entry.id   AF-J7FWF9-F1
#
_cell.length_a   1.000
_cell.length_b   1.000
_cell.length_c   1.000
_cell.angle_alpha   90.00
_cell.angle_beta   90.00
_cell.angle_gamma   90.00
#
_symmetry.space_group_name_H-M   'P 1'
#
loop_
_entity.id
_entity.type
_entity.pdbx_description
1 polymer ?
#
loop_
_entity_poly.entity_id
_entity_poly.type
_entity_poly.pdbx_seq_one_letter_code
_entity_poly.pdbx_strand_id
1 'polypeptide(L)'
;MIIVETGNKFITVENIVVQCGTELDKVIDLWCDDKLPLYIHFEGCLCQLSCTIRNDDDSTSKTNDNYIYTDISTPNSLMDNIEQYGGFIEDRKNEIINELDSYQKNKSNLTNVRQFRRKKGAEICYIPIGDDQLYYDGYAYGYWQVKPGATTKFVKSDYKVFNANPFFSDDDNSSFLKVIGHDENDFLTFKEVIEVSINNLYMNVDDIEKVACILTVSPSLENVERGSRYSKIEHLALYILLNEYCLDNEGNVNFTTMADILTSLNKNKYGGKYKFNSETVRRWLKNVSI
;
A
#
# COMPACT_ATOMS: atom_id res chain seq x y z
N MET A 1 -14.93 -24.03 11.96
CA MET A 1 -15.51 -23.32 13.13
C MET A 1 -14.47 -22.31 13.57
N ILE A 2 -14.69 -21.03 13.27
CA ILE A 2 -13.74 -19.95 13.59
C ILE A 2 -13.86 -19.71 15.10
N ILE A 3 -12.80 -20.01 15.86
CA ILE A 3 -12.74 -19.65 17.27
C ILE A 3 -12.20 -18.23 17.32
N VAL A 4 -13.10 -17.25 17.25
CA VAL A 4 -12.75 -15.86 17.57
C VAL A 4 -12.88 -15.74 19.09
N GLU A 5 -11.77 -15.90 19.80
CA GLU A 5 -11.78 -15.96 21.27
C GLU A 5 -11.95 -14.58 21.95
N THR A 6 -12.15 -13.51 21.18
CA THR A 6 -12.52 -12.19 21.68
C THR A 6 -13.44 -11.52 20.67
N GLY A 7 -14.32 -10.61 21.06
CA GLY A 7 -15.19 -9.87 20.12
C GLY A 7 -14.45 -8.96 19.13
N ASN A 8 -13.14 -9.14 18.97
CA ASN A 8 -12.28 -8.40 18.06
C ASN A 8 -12.30 -9.07 16.69
N LYS A 9 -12.67 -8.30 15.66
CA LYS A 9 -12.77 -8.79 14.27
C LYS A 9 -11.43 -8.98 13.57
N PHE A 10 -10.32 -8.75 14.27
CA PHE A 10 -8.98 -8.83 13.69
C PHE A 10 -8.15 -9.88 14.40
N ILE A 11 -7.45 -10.72 13.64
CA ILE A 11 -6.51 -11.72 14.15
C ILE A 11 -5.13 -11.52 13.54
N THR A 12 -4.10 -11.97 14.25
CA THR A 12 -2.70 -11.89 13.77
C THR A 12 -2.45 -12.83 12.59
N VAL A 13 -1.48 -12.50 11.76
CA VAL A 13 -1.07 -13.38 10.64
C VAL A 13 -0.63 -14.76 11.13
N GLU A 14 0.02 -14.86 12.29
CA GLU A 14 0.38 -16.15 12.91
C GLU A 14 -0.85 -17.05 13.12
N ASN A 15 -1.94 -16.49 13.65
CA ASN A 15 -3.19 -17.23 13.85
C ASN A 15 -3.83 -17.65 12.52
N ILE A 16 -3.74 -16.82 11.47
CA ILE A 16 -4.23 -17.16 10.12
C ILE A 16 -3.46 -18.37 9.57
N VAL A 17 -2.14 -18.37 9.72
CA VAL A 17 -1.27 -19.47 9.25
C VAL A 17 -1.68 -20.79 9.90
N VAL A 18 -1.94 -20.78 11.20
CA VAL A 18 -2.43 -21.95 11.95
C VAL A 18 -3.84 -22.37 11.50
N GLN A 19 -4.77 -21.42 11.38
CA GLN A 19 -6.17 -21.70 11.02
C GLN A 19 -6.35 -22.21 9.59
N CYS A 20 -5.60 -21.66 8.64
CA CYS A 20 -5.66 -22.05 7.24
C CYS A 20 -4.74 -23.23 6.90
N GLY A 21 -3.89 -23.69 7.83
CA GLY A 21 -2.91 -24.75 7.57
C GLY A 21 -1.95 -24.38 6.43
N THR A 22 -1.47 -23.14 6.41
CA THR A 22 -0.59 -22.61 5.35
C THR A 22 0.77 -22.22 5.90
N GLU A 23 1.62 -21.61 5.06
CA GLU A 23 2.91 -21.06 5.45
C GLU A 23 2.86 -19.53 5.45
N LEU A 24 3.62 -18.90 6.35
CA LEU A 24 3.70 -17.45 6.48
C LEU A 24 4.08 -16.76 5.14
N ASP A 25 5.09 -17.29 4.45
CA ASP A 25 5.54 -16.81 3.13
C ASP A 25 4.37 -16.69 2.15
N LYS A 26 3.45 -17.67 2.12
CA LYS A 26 2.31 -17.66 1.18
C LYS A 26 1.32 -16.55 1.49
N VAL A 27 1.09 -16.26 2.77
CA VAL A 27 0.20 -15.16 3.19
C VAL A 27 0.84 -13.82 2.82
N ILE A 28 2.15 -13.67 3.01
CA ILE A 28 2.89 -12.46 2.63
C ILE A 28 2.94 -12.28 1.12
N ASP A 29 3.12 -13.35 0.33
CA ASP A 29 3.09 -13.29 -1.13
C ASP A 29 1.71 -12.83 -1.63
N LEU A 30 0.62 -13.38 -1.07
CA LEU A 30 -0.73 -12.95 -1.41
C LEU A 30 -0.99 -11.49 -1.04
N TRP A 31 -0.47 -11.02 0.09
CA TRP A 31 -0.54 -9.61 0.48
C TRP A 31 0.25 -8.71 -0.49
N CYS A 32 1.47 -9.10 -0.84
CA CYS A 32 2.32 -8.37 -1.79
C CYS A 32 1.76 -8.33 -3.21
N ASP A 33 0.92 -9.30 -3.57
CA ASP A 33 0.18 -9.36 -4.84
C ASP A 33 -1.17 -8.60 -4.79
N ASP A 34 -1.44 -7.82 -3.73
CA ASP A 34 -2.72 -7.13 -3.50
C ASP A 34 -3.95 -8.06 -3.47
N LYS A 35 -3.76 -9.36 -3.18
CA LYS A 35 -4.86 -10.35 -3.13
C LYS A 35 -5.54 -10.42 -1.76
N LEU A 36 -4.90 -9.90 -0.71
CA LEU A 36 -5.48 -9.82 0.63
C LEU A 36 -5.03 -8.55 1.35
N PRO A 37 -5.88 -7.94 2.19
CA PRO A 37 -5.51 -6.79 3.00
C PRO A 37 -4.87 -7.22 4.32
N LEU A 38 -3.77 -6.57 4.70
CA LEU A 38 -3.20 -6.64 6.04
C LEU A 38 -3.28 -5.29 6.74
N TYR A 39 -3.25 -5.33 8.07
CA TYR A 39 -3.46 -4.18 8.96
C TYR A 39 -2.41 -4.12 10.05
N ILE A 40 -2.16 -2.91 10.55
CA ILE A 40 -1.38 -2.64 11.76
C ILE A 40 -2.32 -2.01 12.80
N HIS A 41 -2.16 -2.40 14.06
CA HIS A 41 -2.89 -1.78 15.16
C HIS A 41 -2.10 -0.62 15.78
N PHE A 42 -2.72 0.55 15.89
CA PHE A 42 -2.15 1.71 16.59
C PHE A 42 -2.93 2.03 17.87
N GLU A 43 -2.20 2.49 18.89
CA GLU A 43 -2.74 2.90 20.19
C GLU A 43 -2.38 4.36 20.50
N GLY A 44 -2.83 5.29 19.65
CA GLY A 44 -2.56 6.71 19.81
C GLY A 44 -1.18 7.10 19.30
N CYS A 45 -0.77 6.55 18.16
CA CYS A 45 0.50 6.88 17.53
C CYS A 45 0.43 8.30 16.95
N LEU A 46 1.39 9.17 17.31
CA LEU A 46 1.48 10.54 16.80
C LEU A 46 1.93 10.52 15.34
N CYS A 47 1.10 11.04 14.45
CA CYS A 47 1.35 11.11 13.02
C CYS A 47 0.56 12.25 12.38
N GLN A 48 0.72 12.43 11.07
CA GLN A 48 -0.09 13.35 10.29
C GLN A 48 -0.97 12.55 9.34
N LEU A 49 -2.25 12.92 9.26
CA LEU A 49 -3.16 12.36 8.27
C LEU A 49 -3.18 13.29 7.06
N SER A 50 -2.99 12.73 5.88
CA SER A 50 -3.47 13.30 4.63
C SER A 50 -4.81 12.66 4.31
N CYS A 51 -5.85 13.47 4.13
CA CYS A 51 -7.15 12.99 3.70
C CYS A 51 -7.65 13.78 2.49
N THR A 52 -8.15 13.05 1.50
CA THR A 52 -8.79 13.64 0.33
C THR A 52 -10.11 14.29 0.71
N ILE A 53 -10.32 15.49 0.17
CA ILE A 53 -11.59 16.18 0.22
C ILE A 53 -12.54 15.47 -0.75
N ARG A 54 -13.54 14.79 -0.19
CA ARG A 54 -14.57 14.08 -0.97
C ARG A 54 -15.84 14.91 -0.98
N ASN A 55 -16.49 15.00 -2.14
CA ASN A 55 -17.87 15.45 -2.21
C ASN A 55 -18.75 14.31 -1.69
N ASP A 56 -19.60 14.60 -0.70
CA ASP A 56 -20.39 13.57 0.00
C ASP A 56 -21.32 12.75 -0.94
N ASP A 57 -21.55 13.21 -2.18
CA ASP A 57 -22.32 12.49 -3.22
C ASP A 57 -21.68 11.17 -3.68
N ASP A 58 -20.38 10.98 -3.51
CA ASP A 58 -19.69 9.73 -3.92
C ASP A 58 -19.70 8.65 -2.81
N SER A 59 -20.23 8.96 -1.63
CA SER A 59 -20.28 8.03 -0.49
C SER A 59 -21.45 7.04 -0.54
N THR A 60 -22.35 7.20 -1.51
CA THR A 60 -23.46 6.27 -1.78
C THR A 60 -23.32 5.56 -3.12
N SER A 61 -22.86 4.30 -3.04
CA SER A 61 -23.21 3.23 -3.99
C SER A 61 -22.48 3.21 -5.35
N LYS A 62 -21.36 2.48 -5.43
CA LYS A 62 -21.06 1.69 -6.65
C LYS A 62 -21.84 0.37 -6.58
N THR A 63 -23.12 0.45 -6.88
CA THR A 63 -23.91 -0.69 -7.37
C THR A 63 -24.52 -0.27 -8.70
N ASN A 64 -24.22 -1.03 -9.74
CA ASN A 64 -24.77 -0.88 -11.09
C ASN A 64 -26.27 -0.54 -11.06
N ASP A 65 -26.68 0.55 -11.71
CA ASP A 65 -27.64 0.51 -12.81
C ASP A 65 -27.81 1.90 -13.46
N ASN A 66 -28.00 1.88 -14.78
CA ASN A 66 -28.26 3.02 -15.66
C ASN A 66 -29.32 3.99 -15.11
N TYR A 67 -29.04 5.29 -15.00
CA TYR A 67 -30.05 6.34 -15.24
C TYR A 67 -29.43 7.68 -15.68
N ILE A 68 -29.74 8.01 -16.94
CA ILE A 68 -30.17 9.31 -17.50
C ILE A 68 -29.63 10.58 -16.82
N TYR A 69 -28.77 11.27 -17.57
CA TYR A 69 -28.40 12.67 -17.36
C TYR A 69 -29.66 13.55 -17.45
N THR A 70 -30.15 14.05 -16.32
CA THR A 70 -31.07 15.20 -16.31
C THR A 70 -30.31 16.42 -15.82
N ASP A 71 -30.24 17.40 -16.72
CA ASP A 71 -29.62 18.71 -16.59
C ASP A 71 -29.80 19.34 -15.20
N ILE A 72 -28.69 19.65 -14.54
CA ILE A 72 -28.62 20.65 -13.48
C ILE A 72 -27.85 21.85 -14.02
N SER A 73 -28.46 22.99 -13.79
CA SER A 73 -28.14 24.31 -14.31
C SER A 73 -26.69 24.71 -14.09
N THR A 74 -26.02 25.11 -15.16
CA THR A 74 -24.70 25.76 -15.15
C THR A 74 -24.67 27.02 -14.28
N PRO A 75 -23.79 27.12 -13.26
CA PRO A 75 -23.48 28.39 -12.61
C PRO A 75 -22.52 29.20 -13.51
N ASN A 76 -22.98 30.38 -13.90
CA ASN A 76 -22.28 31.32 -14.77
C ASN A 76 -21.41 32.30 -13.96
N SER A 77 -20.24 31.88 -13.43
CA SER A 77 -19.01 32.68 -13.42
C SER A 77 -17.85 31.87 -12.81
N LEU A 78 -16.62 32.04 -13.32
CA LEU A 78 -15.43 31.40 -12.78
C LEU A 78 -15.14 31.81 -11.33
N MET A 79 -15.55 33.01 -10.92
CA MET A 79 -15.29 33.55 -9.57
C MET A 79 -16.25 33.00 -8.52
N ASP A 80 -17.54 32.81 -8.85
CA ASP A 80 -18.51 32.18 -7.94
C ASP A 80 -18.11 30.74 -7.60
N ASN A 81 -17.54 30.04 -8.59
CA ASN A 81 -17.03 28.69 -8.39
C ASN A 81 -15.80 28.65 -7.47
N ILE A 82 -14.93 29.67 -7.48
CA ILE A 82 -13.73 29.73 -6.62
C ILE A 82 -14.11 30.07 -5.17
N GLU A 83 -15.00 31.05 -4.97
CA GLU A 83 -15.45 31.43 -3.61
C GLU A 83 -16.27 30.30 -2.97
N GLN A 84 -17.16 29.65 -3.74
CA GLN A 84 -17.91 28.49 -3.28
C GLN A 84 -16.99 27.32 -2.93
N TYR A 85 -15.94 27.09 -3.71
CA TYR A 85 -14.96 26.04 -3.44
C TYR A 85 -14.12 26.34 -2.19
N GLY A 86 -13.71 27.60 -2.00
CA GLY A 86 -13.05 28.06 -0.78
C GLY A 86 -13.92 27.86 0.47
N GLY A 87 -15.23 28.16 0.37
CA GLY A 87 -16.20 27.91 1.43
C GLY A 87 -16.31 26.42 1.77
N PHE A 88 -16.39 25.56 0.75
CA PHE A 88 -16.44 24.11 0.94
C PHE A 88 -15.20 23.56 1.67
N ILE A 89 -13.99 24.02 1.31
CA ILE A 89 -12.76 23.61 2.01
C ILE A 89 -12.82 24.01 3.49
N GLU A 90 -13.31 25.21 3.79
CA GLU A 90 -13.39 25.69 5.17
C GLU A 90 -14.45 24.93 5.98
N ASP A 91 -15.57 24.55 5.37
CA ASP A 91 -16.57 23.68 5.99
C ASP A 91 -15.97 22.32 6.37
N ARG A 92 -15.16 21.72 5.48
CA ARG A 92 -14.45 20.46 5.77
C ARG A 92 -13.43 20.59 6.90
N LYS A 93 -12.70 21.72 6.97
CA LYS A 93 -11.83 21.99 8.13
C LYS A 93 -12.65 22.11 9.42
N ASN A 94 -13.80 22.78 9.37
CA ASN A 94 -14.69 22.93 10.52
C ASN A 94 -15.22 21.59 11.00
N GLU A 95 -15.56 20.65 10.10
CA GLU A 95 -15.93 19.30 10.48
C GLU A 95 -14.81 18.58 11.25
N ILE A 96 -13.56 18.67 10.76
CA ILE A 96 -12.39 18.09 11.42
C ILE A 96 -12.16 18.72 12.79
N ILE A 97 -12.30 20.05 12.91
CA ILE A 97 -12.14 20.78 14.17
C ILE A 97 -13.20 20.36 15.20
N ASN A 98 -14.42 20.11 14.73
CA ASN A 98 -15.56 19.73 15.57
C ASN A 98 -15.72 18.21 15.73
N GLU A 99 -14.74 17.40 15.28
CA GLU A 99 -14.73 15.94 15.40
C GLU A 99 -15.92 15.25 14.68
N LEU A 100 -16.38 15.85 13.58
CA LEU A 100 -17.51 15.39 12.78
C LEU A 100 -17.12 14.70 11.47
N ASP A 101 -15.83 14.66 11.15
CA ASP A 101 -15.33 14.00 9.94
C ASP A 101 -15.36 12.47 10.05
N SER A 102 -15.13 11.77 8.93
CA SER A 102 -15.31 10.32 8.83
C SER A 102 -14.39 9.49 9.74
N TYR A 103 -13.27 10.06 10.21
CA TYR A 103 -12.32 9.41 11.13
C TYR A 103 -12.60 9.68 12.62
N GLN A 104 -13.45 10.66 12.94
CA GLN A 104 -13.74 11.09 14.32
C GLN A 104 -15.22 10.92 14.70
N LYS A 105 -16.13 10.99 13.72
CA LYS A 105 -17.58 10.93 13.93
C LYS A 105 -18.01 9.60 14.55
N ASN A 106 -18.56 9.67 15.74
CA ASN A 106 -19.23 8.54 16.39
C ASN A 106 -20.29 7.92 15.46
N LYS A 107 -20.21 6.59 15.25
CA LYS A 107 -21.03 5.76 14.35
C LYS A 107 -20.61 5.73 12.87
N SER A 108 -19.46 6.26 12.50
CA SER A 108 -18.89 5.97 11.17
C SER A 108 -18.44 4.50 11.09
N ASN A 109 -18.67 3.84 9.95
CA ASN A 109 -18.16 2.48 9.72
C ASN A 109 -16.63 2.42 9.86
N LEU A 110 -15.93 3.51 9.51
CA LEU A 110 -14.48 3.62 9.70
C LEU A 110 -14.12 3.62 11.18
N THR A 111 -14.83 4.38 12.02
CA THR A 111 -14.50 4.51 13.46
C THR A 111 -14.55 3.21 14.26
N ASN A 112 -15.22 2.17 13.74
CA ASN A 112 -15.21 0.83 14.33
C ASN A 112 -13.93 0.05 14.03
N VAL A 113 -13.22 0.42 12.96
CA VAL A 113 -11.98 -0.23 12.51
C VAL A 113 -10.77 0.64 12.86
N ARG A 114 -10.85 1.94 12.59
CA ARG A 114 -9.77 2.92 12.75
C ARG A 114 -10.30 4.29 13.12
N GLN A 115 -9.55 5.03 13.92
CA GLN A 115 -9.87 6.42 14.27
C GLN A 115 -8.62 7.27 14.12
N PHE A 116 -8.81 8.53 13.75
CA PHE A 116 -7.74 9.53 13.77
C PHE A 116 -8.21 10.74 14.55
N ARG A 117 -7.61 11.00 15.71
CA ARG A 117 -8.01 12.12 16.56
C ARG A 117 -7.06 13.28 16.33
N ARG A 118 -7.59 14.42 15.89
CA ARG A 118 -6.76 15.61 15.66
C ARG A 118 -6.06 16.03 16.95
N LYS A 119 -4.79 16.41 16.86
CA LYS A 119 -4.08 17.04 17.98
C LYS A 119 -4.67 18.42 18.22
N LYS A 120 -5.10 18.70 19.46
CA LYS A 120 -5.69 20.00 19.82
C LYS A 120 -4.73 21.14 19.45
N GLY A 121 -5.23 22.10 18.67
CA GLY A 121 -4.46 23.24 18.20
C GLY A 121 -3.56 22.96 16.98
N ALA A 122 -3.60 21.76 16.39
CA ALA A 122 -2.91 21.49 15.13
C ALA A 122 -3.52 22.31 13.98
N GLU A 123 -2.66 22.88 13.14
CA GLU A 123 -3.07 23.51 11.90
C GLU A 123 -3.64 22.47 10.93
N ILE A 124 -4.61 22.89 10.11
CA ILE A 124 -5.15 22.08 9.01
C ILE A 124 -4.75 22.76 7.71
N CYS A 125 -3.78 22.15 7.02
CA CYS A 125 -3.24 22.67 5.78
C CYS A 125 -3.99 22.08 4.59
N TYR A 126 -4.39 22.93 3.65
CA TYR A 126 -4.95 22.50 2.36
C TYR A 126 -3.86 22.57 1.29
N ILE A 127 -3.73 21.51 0.50
CA ILE A 127 -2.77 21.45 -0.61
C ILE A 127 -3.54 21.06 -1.91
N PRO A 128 -3.57 21.93 -2.93
CA PRO A 128 -4.28 21.70 -4.20
C PRO A 128 -3.44 20.92 -5.23
N ILE A 129 -2.54 20.02 -4.81
CA ILE A 129 -1.60 19.36 -5.73
C ILE A 129 -2.08 17.92 -6.00
N GLY A 130 -2.63 17.71 -7.21
CA GLY A 130 -3.22 16.43 -7.59
C GLY A 130 -4.67 16.37 -7.14
N ASP A 131 -4.97 15.49 -6.20
CA ASP A 131 -6.25 15.49 -5.50
C ASP A 131 -6.24 16.54 -4.38
N ASP A 132 -7.39 17.18 -4.15
CA ASP A 132 -7.53 18.16 -3.09
C ASP A 132 -7.43 17.49 -1.72
N GLN A 133 -6.41 17.85 -0.94
CA GLN A 133 -6.05 17.17 0.30
C GLN A 133 -5.95 18.12 1.50
N LEU A 134 -6.38 17.62 2.65
CA LEU A 134 -6.19 18.23 3.96
C LEU A 134 -5.16 17.46 4.76
N TYR A 135 -4.22 18.18 5.34
CA TYR A 135 -3.13 17.65 6.16
C TYR A 135 -3.23 18.18 7.58
N TYR A 136 -3.20 17.30 8.57
CA TYR A 136 -3.20 17.73 9.97
C TYR A 136 -2.60 16.69 10.92
N ASP A 137 -1.91 17.19 11.95
CA ASP A 137 -1.28 16.37 12.99
C ASP A 137 -2.34 15.81 13.95
N GLY A 138 -2.15 14.57 14.39
CA GLY A 138 -3.07 13.87 15.27
C GLY A 138 -2.55 12.52 15.74
N TYR A 139 -3.48 11.70 16.21
CA TYR A 139 -3.19 10.40 16.82
C TYR A 139 -4.01 9.31 16.16
N ALA A 140 -3.34 8.30 15.61
CA ALA A 140 -3.98 7.14 14.98
C ALA A 140 -4.31 6.06 16.03
N TYR A 141 -5.52 5.51 15.92
CA TYR A 141 -6.02 4.41 16.75
C TYR A 141 -6.65 3.31 15.89
N GLY A 142 -6.65 2.08 16.39
CA GLY A 142 -7.31 0.93 15.76
C GLY A 142 -6.49 0.33 14.62
N TYR A 143 -7.15 -0.43 13.76
CA TYR A 143 -6.56 -1.19 12.67
C TYR A 143 -6.50 -0.39 11.36
N TRP A 144 -5.31 0.01 10.98
CA TRP A 144 -5.05 0.72 9.73
C TRP A 144 -4.51 -0.23 8.69
N GLN A 145 -5.05 -0.16 7.47
CA GLN A 145 -4.59 -1.01 6.38
C GLN A 145 -3.19 -0.59 5.94
N VAL A 146 -2.36 -1.58 5.63
CA VAL A 146 -1.03 -1.37 5.08
C VAL A 146 -0.87 -1.96 3.69
N LYS A 147 -0.25 -1.17 2.82
CA LYS A 147 0.21 -1.62 1.51
C LYS A 147 1.71 -1.89 1.53
N PRO A 148 2.17 -2.97 0.91
CA PRO A 148 3.59 -3.23 0.75
C PRO A 148 4.18 -2.27 -0.31
N GLY A 149 5.37 -1.75 -0.05
CA GLY A 149 6.22 -1.17 -1.08
C GLY A 149 6.80 -2.22 -2.03
N ALA A 150 7.38 -1.77 -3.16
CA ALA A 150 7.86 -2.60 -4.26
C ALA A 150 8.83 -3.74 -3.86
N THR A 151 9.62 -3.55 -2.81
CA THR A 151 10.62 -4.53 -2.36
C THR A 151 10.29 -5.18 -1.01
N THR A 152 9.10 -4.90 -0.45
CA THR A 152 8.66 -5.40 0.87
C THR A 152 8.74 -6.93 1.01
N LYS A 153 8.41 -7.67 -0.05
CA LYS A 153 8.46 -9.14 -0.07
C LYS A 153 9.85 -9.73 0.20
N PHE A 154 10.91 -8.93 0.06
CA PHE A 154 12.28 -9.37 0.30
C PHE A 154 12.80 -9.02 1.71
N VAL A 155 12.00 -8.29 2.51
CA VAL A 155 12.35 -7.94 3.89
C VAL A 155 12.28 -9.18 4.77
N LYS A 156 13.35 -9.40 5.55
CA LYS A 156 13.50 -10.54 6.46
C LYS A 156 13.53 -10.17 7.94
N SER A 157 13.63 -8.87 8.21
CA SER A 157 13.58 -8.28 9.53
C SER A 157 12.19 -7.69 9.78
N ASP A 158 12.04 -6.92 10.85
CA ASP A 158 10.85 -6.09 11.03
C ASP A 158 10.65 -5.15 9.85
N TYR A 159 9.39 -4.96 9.47
CA TYR A 159 8.98 -4.02 8.45
C TYR A 159 9.14 -2.60 8.98
N LYS A 160 9.36 -1.67 8.06
CA LYS A 160 9.43 -0.25 8.38
C LYS A 160 8.21 0.45 7.81
N VAL A 161 7.55 1.22 8.65
CA VAL A 161 6.45 2.09 8.27
C VAL A 161 6.97 3.52 8.27
N PHE A 162 6.96 4.12 7.09
CA PHE A 162 7.28 5.53 6.93
C PHE A 162 6.73 5.97 5.57
N ASN A 163 5.53 6.54 5.55
CA ASN A 163 5.10 7.29 4.39
C ASN A 163 5.87 8.61 4.45
N ALA A 164 7.01 8.66 3.79
CA ALA A 164 7.60 9.94 3.45
C ALA A 164 6.53 10.74 2.70
N ASN A 165 6.40 12.02 3.03
CA ASN A 165 5.61 12.91 2.21
C ASN A 165 6.15 12.81 0.77
N PRO A 166 5.33 12.44 -0.24
CA PRO A 166 5.79 12.19 -1.61
C PRO A 166 6.54 13.37 -2.25
N PHE A 167 6.48 14.56 -1.64
CA PHE A 167 7.20 15.74 -2.08
C PHE A 167 8.63 15.89 -1.50
N PHE A 168 9.06 15.09 -0.51
CA PHE A 168 10.21 15.46 0.35
C PHE A 168 11.23 14.37 0.76
N SER A 169 11.35 13.21 0.11
CA SER A 169 12.45 12.27 0.44
C SER A 169 13.20 11.71 -0.76
N ASP A 170 14.52 11.92 -0.75
CA ASP A 170 15.50 11.28 -1.66
C ASP A 170 15.89 9.84 -1.21
N ASP A 171 15.36 9.36 -0.08
CA ASP A 171 15.68 8.04 0.48
C ASP A 171 14.91 6.90 -0.22
N ASP A 172 15.59 5.76 -0.44
CA ASP A 172 14.97 4.54 -0.96
C ASP A 172 14.02 3.94 0.08
N ASN A 173 12.75 4.34 -0.03
CA ASN A 173 11.65 3.87 0.81
C ASN A 173 10.87 2.72 0.13
N SER A 174 11.45 2.07 -0.90
CA SER A 174 10.76 1.04 -1.67
C SER A 174 10.37 -0.21 -0.87
N SER A 175 11.02 -0.44 0.27
CA SER A 175 10.71 -1.54 1.19
C SER A 175 9.76 -1.14 2.31
N PHE A 176 9.36 0.13 2.39
CA PHE A 176 8.54 0.64 3.49
C PHE A 176 7.06 0.37 3.22
N LEU A 177 6.32 0.13 4.30
CA LEU A 177 4.89 -0.06 4.24
C LEU A 177 4.18 1.30 4.16
N LYS A 178 3.20 1.38 3.26
CA LYS A 178 2.31 2.53 3.17
C LYS A 178 1.10 2.32 4.08
N VAL A 179 0.89 3.18 5.07
CA VAL A 179 -0.35 3.14 5.88
C VAL A 179 -1.43 3.96 5.20
N ILE A 180 -2.55 3.32 4.87
CA ILE A 180 -3.67 3.92 4.14
C ILE A 180 -4.92 4.01 5.00
N GLY A 181 -5.76 4.98 4.70
CA GLY A 181 -7.01 5.30 5.40
C GLY A 181 -8.22 4.65 4.74
N HIS A 182 -9.19 5.47 4.37
CA HIS A 182 -10.41 5.06 3.67
C HIS A 182 -10.10 4.36 2.34
N ASP A 183 -9.16 4.93 1.58
CA ASP A 183 -8.61 4.40 0.34
C ASP A 183 -7.12 4.78 0.25
N GLU A 184 -6.52 4.61 -0.94
CA GLU A 184 -5.09 4.87 -1.17
C GLU A 184 -4.69 6.35 -1.15
N ASN A 185 -5.68 7.25 -1.26
CA ASN A 185 -5.50 8.69 -1.27
C ASN A 185 -5.51 9.28 0.14
N ASP A 186 -6.12 8.56 1.10
CA ASP A 186 -5.98 8.87 2.52
C ASP A 186 -4.80 8.08 3.08
N PHE A 187 -3.84 8.75 3.72
CA PHE A 187 -2.66 8.06 4.25
C PHE A 187 -2.04 8.76 5.45
N LEU A 188 -1.38 7.96 6.30
CA LEU A 188 -0.67 8.47 7.48
C LEU A 188 0.81 8.67 7.16
N THR A 189 1.34 9.84 7.48
CA THR A 189 2.78 10.15 7.45
C THR A 189 3.34 10.24 8.86
N PHE A 190 4.54 9.71 9.05
CA PHE A 190 5.18 9.61 10.36
C PHE A 190 6.45 10.45 10.37
N LYS A 191 6.73 11.11 11.50
CA LYS A 191 7.96 11.92 11.66
C LYS A 191 9.20 11.04 11.83
N GLU A 192 9.01 9.85 12.40
CA GLU A 192 10.04 8.86 12.62
C GLU A 192 9.60 7.53 12.02
N VAL A 193 10.58 6.71 11.64
CA VAL A 193 10.33 5.36 11.13
C VAL A 193 9.80 4.49 12.27
N ILE A 194 8.69 3.80 12.02
CA ILE A 194 8.14 2.82 12.97
C ILE A 194 8.53 1.42 12.50
N GLU A 195 9.10 0.63 13.40
CA GLU A 195 9.42 -0.78 13.15
C GLU A 195 8.24 -1.67 13.58
N VAL A 196 7.87 -2.58 12.70
CA VAL A 196 6.67 -3.41 12.83
C VAL A 196 7.03 -4.85 12.52
N SER A 197 6.96 -5.69 13.55
CA SER A 197 7.13 -7.12 13.39
C SER A 197 6.02 -7.72 12.54
N ILE A 198 6.34 -8.76 11.75
CA ILE A 198 5.37 -9.54 10.98
C ILE A 198 4.24 -10.11 11.85
N ASN A 199 4.53 -10.40 13.12
CA ASN A 199 3.54 -10.90 14.09
C ASN A 199 2.53 -9.83 14.54
N ASN A 200 2.85 -8.56 14.29
CA ASN A 200 1.98 -7.41 14.55
C ASN A 200 1.20 -6.97 13.29
N LEU A 201 1.16 -7.83 12.27
CA LEU A 201 0.24 -7.71 11.15
C LEU A 201 -1.05 -8.48 11.46
N TYR A 202 -2.17 -7.88 11.08
CA TYR A 202 -3.51 -8.37 11.34
C TYR A 202 -4.33 -8.51 10.06
N MET A 203 -5.36 -9.33 10.10
CA MET A 203 -6.38 -9.46 9.06
C MET A 203 -7.76 -9.44 9.69
N ASN A 204 -8.74 -8.91 8.97
CA ASN A 204 -10.14 -9.04 9.35
C ASN A 204 -10.60 -10.49 9.19
N VAL A 205 -11.29 -11.02 10.19
CA VAL A 205 -11.86 -12.38 10.19
C VAL A 205 -12.76 -12.62 8.99
N ASP A 206 -13.51 -11.61 8.55
CA ASP A 206 -14.41 -11.67 7.39
C ASP A 206 -13.63 -11.92 6.07
N ASP A 207 -12.32 -11.64 6.03
CA ASP A 207 -11.45 -11.87 4.87
C ASP A 207 -10.72 -13.24 4.91
N ILE A 208 -10.74 -13.96 6.03
CA ILE A 208 -10.04 -15.26 6.18
C ILE A 208 -10.62 -16.31 5.23
N GLU A 209 -11.94 -16.33 5.05
CA GLU A 209 -12.58 -17.28 4.13
C GLU A 209 -12.10 -17.08 2.69
N LYS A 210 -11.77 -15.85 2.30
CA LYS A 210 -11.16 -15.56 0.99
C LYS A 210 -9.76 -16.17 0.90
N VAL A 211 -8.96 -16.09 1.96
CA VAL A 211 -7.62 -16.71 2.02
C VAL A 211 -7.73 -18.23 1.87
N ALA A 212 -8.64 -18.88 2.61
CA ALA A 212 -8.87 -20.32 2.51
C ALA A 212 -9.31 -20.72 1.08
N CYS A 213 -10.21 -19.96 0.46
CA CYS A 213 -10.61 -20.17 -0.94
C CYS A 213 -9.44 -20.04 -1.92
N ILE A 214 -8.64 -18.97 -1.81
CA ILE A 214 -7.48 -18.74 -2.69
C ILE A 214 -6.47 -19.88 -2.55
N LEU A 215 -6.19 -20.33 -1.33
CA LEU A 215 -5.21 -21.38 -1.07
C LEU A 215 -5.69 -22.78 -1.53
N THR A 216 -7.00 -23.04 -1.47
CA THR A 216 -7.58 -24.34 -1.86
C THR A 216 -7.87 -24.49 -3.36
N VAL A 217 -8.13 -23.38 -4.08
CA VAL A 217 -8.36 -23.36 -5.53
C VAL A 217 -7.03 -23.35 -6.33
N SER A 218 -5.89 -23.19 -5.65
CA SER A 218 -4.56 -23.10 -6.26
C SER A 218 -3.84 -24.40 -6.72
N PRO A 219 -4.43 -25.61 -6.85
CA PRO A 219 -3.70 -26.72 -7.48
C PRO A 219 -3.68 -26.64 -9.02
N SER A 220 -4.56 -25.86 -9.66
CA SER A 220 -4.85 -25.99 -11.11
C SER A 220 -4.82 -24.72 -11.95
N LEU A 221 -4.44 -23.57 -11.40
CA LEU A 221 -3.83 -22.56 -12.26
C LEU A 221 -2.41 -23.05 -12.51
N GLU A 222 -2.25 -23.73 -13.66
CA GLU A 222 -0.98 -23.73 -14.36
C GLU A 222 -0.33 -22.38 -14.14
N ASN A 223 0.95 -22.41 -13.75
CA ASN A 223 1.82 -21.26 -13.79
C ASN A 223 1.84 -20.76 -15.24
N VAL A 224 0.79 -20.06 -15.66
CA VAL A 224 0.94 -18.95 -16.57
C VAL A 224 1.72 -17.98 -15.71
N GLU A 225 3.04 -18.14 -15.73
CA GLU A 225 3.95 -17.02 -15.64
C GLU A 225 3.35 -15.96 -16.56
N ARG A 226 2.47 -15.11 -16.03
CA ARG A 226 2.25 -13.79 -16.61
C ARG A 226 3.60 -13.16 -16.38
N GLY A 227 4.52 -13.42 -17.33
CA GLY A 227 5.82 -12.82 -17.32
C GLY A 227 5.54 -11.35 -17.12
N SER A 228 5.94 -10.84 -15.96
CA SER A 228 5.92 -9.41 -15.70
C SER A 228 6.74 -8.85 -16.84
N ARG A 229 6.07 -8.34 -17.87
CA ARG A 229 6.76 -7.64 -18.94
C ARG A 229 7.22 -6.37 -18.25
N TYR A 230 8.44 -6.39 -17.73
CA TYR A 230 9.11 -5.18 -17.32
C TYR A 230 8.93 -4.20 -18.48
N SER A 231 8.56 -2.96 -18.16
CA SER A 231 8.45 -1.91 -19.18
C SER A 231 9.76 -1.84 -19.96
N LYS A 232 9.74 -1.34 -21.21
CA LYS A 232 10.97 -1.19 -22.00
C LYS A 232 12.06 -0.42 -21.23
N ILE A 233 11.65 0.53 -20.39
CA ILE A 233 12.52 1.36 -19.55
C ILE A 233 13.10 0.52 -18.40
N GLU A 234 12.30 -0.30 -17.72
CA GLU A 234 12.79 -1.19 -16.65
C GLU A 234 13.74 -2.26 -17.20
N HIS A 235 13.46 -2.81 -18.39
CA HIS A 235 14.36 -3.71 -19.09
C HIS A 235 15.68 -3.02 -19.49
N LEU A 236 15.63 -1.78 -19.97
CA LEU A 236 16.81 -1.00 -20.30
C LEU A 236 17.63 -0.66 -19.05
N ALA A 237 16.98 -0.32 -17.93
CA ALA A 237 17.65 -0.05 -16.66
C ALA A 237 18.35 -1.31 -16.12
N LEU A 238 17.68 -2.46 -16.14
CA LEU A 238 18.28 -3.75 -15.82
C LEU A 238 19.44 -4.09 -16.76
N TYR A 239 19.30 -3.82 -18.06
CA TYR A 239 20.37 -4.01 -19.04
C TYR A 239 21.58 -3.14 -18.70
N ILE A 240 21.41 -1.84 -18.45
CA ILE A 240 22.51 -0.93 -18.09
C ILE A 240 23.18 -1.38 -16.79
N LEU A 241 22.40 -1.65 -15.74
CA LEU A 241 22.93 -2.10 -14.44
C LEU A 241 23.73 -3.40 -14.55
N LEU A 242 23.25 -4.36 -15.34
CA LEU A 242 23.95 -5.62 -15.53
C LEU A 242 25.17 -5.41 -16.44
N ASN A 243 25.02 -4.68 -17.54
CA ASN A 243 26.08 -4.43 -18.52
C ASN A 243 27.25 -3.65 -17.91
N GLU A 244 27.02 -2.59 -17.14
CA GLU A 244 28.11 -1.80 -16.54
C GLU A 244 28.89 -2.54 -15.46
N TYR A 245 28.27 -3.48 -14.76
CA TYR A 245 28.88 -4.15 -13.60
C TYR A 245 29.33 -5.60 -13.86
N CYS A 246 29.01 -6.18 -15.03
CA CYS A 246 29.31 -7.59 -15.35
C CYS A 246 29.79 -7.80 -16.80
N LEU A 247 30.66 -6.91 -17.31
CA LEU A 247 31.39 -7.15 -18.56
C LEU A 247 32.46 -8.22 -18.36
N ASP A 248 32.68 -9.05 -19.37
CA ASP A 248 33.93 -9.79 -19.48
C ASP A 248 35.09 -8.86 -19.89
N ASN A 249 36.30 -9.41 -19.89
CA ASN A 249 37.52 -8.68 -20.25
C ASN A 249 37.52 -8.15 -21.69
N GLU A 250 36.56 -8.56 -22.52
CA GLU A 250 36.40 -8.18 -23.92
C GLU A 250 35.27 -7.16 -24.11
N GLY A 251 34.62 -6.72 -23.02
CA GLY A 251 33.54 -5.74 -23.04
C GLY A 251 32.18 -6.33 -23.43
N ASN A 252 32.04 -7.66 -23.44
CA ASN A 252 30.78 -8.34 -23.71
C ASN A 252 30.04 -8.71 -22.42
N VAL A 253 28.73 -8.84 -22.51
CA VAL A 253 27.88 -9.28 -21.41
C VAL A 253 28.19 -10.73 -21.02
N ASN A 254 28.71 -10.93 -19.79
CA ASN A 254 28.92 -12.27 -19.25
C ASN A 254 27.75 -12.74 -18.39
N PHE A 255 26.80 -13.42 -19.02
CA PHE A 255 25.58 -13.94 -18.36
C PHE A 255 25.86 -14.93 -17.22
N THR A 256 26.98 -15.66 -17.27
CA THR A 256 27.37 -16.61 -16.21
C THR A 256 27.83 -15.87 -14.98
N THR A 257 28.74 -14.90 -15.15
CA THR A 257 29.20 -14.04 -14.07
C THR A 257 28.05 -13.26 -13.44
N MET A 258 27.13 -12.73 -14.26
CA MET A 258 25.91 -12.07 -13.78
C MET A 258 25.06 -12.99 -12.90
N ALA A 259 24.81 -14.21 -13.38
CA ALA A 259 24.00 -15.19 -12.65
C ALA A 259 24.65 -15.59 -11.32
N ASP A 260 25.97 -15.73 -11.29
CA ASP A 260 26.73 -16.05 -10.08
C ASP A 260 26.73 -14.90 -9.07
N ILE A 261 26.89 -13.65 -9.53
CA ILE A 261 26.80 -12.45 -8.69
C ILE A 261 25.40 -12.33 -8.08
N LEU A 262 24.35 -12.41 -8.91
CA LEU A 262 22.96 -12.33 -8.45
C LEU A 262 22.63 -13.47 -7.47
N THR A 263 23.10 -14.69 -7.74
CA THR A 263 22.92 -15.84 -6.84
C THR A 263 23.64 -15.60 -5.51
N SER A 264 24.86 -15.07 -5.55
CA SER A 264 25.64 -14.77 -4.35
C SER A 264 25.00 -13.66 -3.52
N LEU A 265 24.55 -12.59 -4.15
CA LEU A 265 23.81 -11.51 -3.51
C LEU A 265 22.48 -12.00 -2.92
N ASN A 266 21.73 -12.82 -3.65
CA ASN A 266 20.50 -13.42 -3.15
C ASN A 266 20.76 -14.30 -1.93
N LYS A 267 21.81 -15.12 -1.96
CA LYS A 267 22.21 -15.94 -0.81
C LYS A 267 22.58 -15.09 0.40
N ASN A 268 23.32 -14.01 0.19
CA ASN A 268 23.89 -13.22 1.29
C ASN A 268 22.90 -12.20 1.88
N LYS A 269 22.04 -11.58 1.05
CA LYS A 269 21.16 -10.48 1.47
C LYS A 269 19.67 -10.83 1.44
N TYR A 270 19.26 -11.79 0.62
CA TYR A 270 17.84 -12.05 0.32
C TYR A 270 17.43 -13.52 0.55
N GLY A 271 18.26 -14.30 1.26
CA GLY A 271 17.89 -15.62 1.79
C GLY A 271 18.10 -16.82 0.89
N GLY A 272 18.60 -16.63 -0.33
CA GLY A 272 19.08 -17.71 -1.18
C GLY A 272 18.05 -18.71 -1.69
N LYS A 273 16.75 -18.41 -1.58
CA LYS A 273 15.64 -19.28 -2.06
C LYS A 273 15.70 -19.54 -3.57
N TYR A 274 16.35 -18.64 -4.31
CA TYR A 274 16.43 -18.69 -5.76
C TYR A 274 17.89 -18.73 -6.23
N LYS A 275 18.19 -19.61 -7.18
CA LYS A 275 19.46 -19.62 -7.90
C LYS A 275 19.23 -19.09 -9.30
N PHE A 276 19.99 -18.05 -9.67
CA PHE A 276 19.98 -17.53 -11.02
C PHE A 276 20.96 -18.33 -11.86
N ASN A 277 20.58 -18.64 -13.10
CA ASN A 277 21.48 -19.26 -14.07
C ASN A 277 21.61 -18.34 -15.29
N SER A 278 22.64 -18.59 -16.09
CA SER A 278 22.97 -17.76 -17.25
C SER A 278 21.85 -17.67 -18.28
N GLU A 279 21.07 -18.73 -18.48
CA GLU A 279 19.96 -18.72 -19.43
C GLU A 279 18.77 -17.88 -18.92
N THR A 280 18.49 -17.91 -17.61
CA THR A 280 17.49 -17.04 -16.98
C THR A 280 17.84 -15.56 -17.18
N VAL A 281 19.09 -15.18 -16.90
CA VAL A 281 19.57 -13.80 -17.06
C VAL A 281 19.56 -13.40 -18.55
N ARG A 282 19.99 -14.30 -19.44
CA ARG A 282 19.96 -14.07 -20.90
C ARG A 282 18.55 -13.82 -21.42
N ARG A 283 17.54 -14.52 -20.89
CA ARG A 283 16.13 -14.33 -21.29
C ARG A 283 15.59 -12.95 -20.91
N TRP A 284 16.05 -12.37 -19.81
CA TRP A 284 15.67 -11.00 -19.42
C TRP A 284 16.22 -9.96 -20.40
N LEU A 285 17.42 -10.18 -20.94
CA LEU A 285 18.11 -9.21 -21.80
C LEU A 285 17.81 -9.38 -23.30
N LYS A 286 17.21 -10.51 -23.71
CA LYS A 286 16.92 -10.85 -25.11
C LYS A 286 15.86 -9.95 -25.80
N ASN A 287 15.04 -9.24 -25.02
CA ASN A 287 13.93 -8.44 -25.54
C ASN A 287 14.21 -6.92 -25.57
N VAL A 288 15.45 -6.50 -25.30
CA VAL A 288 15.89 -5.11 -25.47
C VAL A 288 16.22 -4.89 -26.94
N SER A 289 15.21 -4.80 -27.79
CA SER A 289 15.40 -4.22 -29.13
C SER A 289 15.47 -2.70 -28.96
N ILE A 290 16.69 -2.17 -29.12
CA ILE A 290 16.95 -0.72 -29.25
C ILE A 290 16.28 -0.22 -30.52
#